data_AF-A0A5N8YCS4-F1
#
_entry.id   AF-A0A5N8YCS4-F1
#
_cell.length_a   1.000
_cell.length_b   1.000
_cell.length_c   1.000
_cell.angle_alpha   90.00
_cell.angle_beta   90.00
_cell.angle_gamma   90.00
#
_symmetry.space_group_name_H-M   'P 1'
#
loop_
_entity.id
_entity.type
_entity.pdbx_description
1 polymer ?
#
loop_
_entity_poly.entity_id
_entity_poly.type
_entity_poly.pdbx_seq_one_letter_code
_entity_poly.pdbx_strand_id
1 'polypeptide(L)'
;MAANSLESERQQLVARLRNIRETYEKCVADIPTQVATRGTEWSVVDLLRHTTGGYLRNLLVRLLDEVDPDLGVGGFDADANWKRVTDSILRDIDGAIDYAVDLNVEQLGRLGRRGSRTVRVVDLLTQMADHYDEHLAQLRDEIRPREGLPSL
;
A
#
# COMPACT_ATOMS: atom_id res chain seq x y z
N MET A 1 -5.67 30.39 12.03
CA MET A 1 -4.30 30.00 11.66
C MET A 1 -4.12 28.48 11.58
N ALA A 2 -4.51 27.70 12.60
CA ALA A 2 -4.40 26.23 12.57
C ALA A 2 -5.18 25.54 11.42
N ALA A 3 -6.38 26.02 11.08
CA ALA A 3 -7.18 25.44 9.98
C ALA A 3 -6.51 25.59 8.60
N ASN A 4 -5.88 26.75 8.32
CA ASN A 4 -5.15 26.97 7.07
C ASN A 4 -3.86 26.12 7.00
N SER A 5 -3.23 25.82 8.14
CA SER A 5 -2.08 24.91 8.21
C SER A 5 -2.50 23.48 7.87
N LEU A 6 -3.58 22.98 8.51
CA LEU A 6 -4.09 21.63 8.28
C LEU A 6 -4.58 21.43 6.84
N GLU A 7 -5.18 22.46 6.24
CA GLU A 7 -5.59 22.41 4.84
C GLU A 7 -4.38 22.29 3.90
N SER A 8 -3.31 23.05 4.17
CA SER A 8 -2.06 22.93 3.43
C SER A 8 -1.40 21.56 3.63
N GLU A 9 -1.39 21.04 4.87
CA GLU A 9 -0.90 19.69 5.18
C GLU A 9 -1.67 18.63 4.39
N ARG A 10 -3.02 18.73 4.35
CA ARG A 10 -3.90 17.85 3.56
C ARG A 10 -3.55 17.89 2.08
N GLN A 11 -3.44 19.08 1.49
CA GLN A 11 -3.19 19.21 0.05
C GLN A 11 -1.84 18.60 -0.36
N GLN A 12 -0.80 18.81 0.45
CA GLN A 12 0.51 18.20 0.23
C GLN A 12 0.45 16.67 0.36
N LEU A 13 -0.25 16.16 1.38
CA LEU A 13 -0.43 14.74 1.60
C LEU A 13 -1.18 14.06 0.45
N VAL A 14 -2.29 14.66 -0.03
CA VAL A 14 -3.06 14.12 -1.17
C VAL A 14 -2.21 14.09 -2.44
N ALA A 15 -1.45 15.15 -2.72
CA ALA A 15 -0.56 15.19 -3.88
C ALA A 15 0.51 14.08 -3.78
N ARG A 16 1.11 13.90 -2.60
CA ARG A 16 2.09 12.83 -2.34
C ARG A 16 1.49 11.44 -2.52
N LEU A 17 0.34 11.15 -1.91
CA LEU A 17 -0.33 9.85 -2.02
C LEU A 17 -0.71 9.51 -3.48
N ARG A 18 -1.17 10.47 -4.26
CA ARG A 18 -1.43 10.28 -5.69
C ARG A 18 -0.17 9.92 -6.48
N ASN A 19 0.93 10.61 -6.22
CA ASN A 19 2.22 10.29 -6.83
C ASN A 19 2.72 8.89 -6.42
N ILE A 20 2.56 8.52 -5.15
CA ILE A 20 2.86 7.17 -4.65
C ILE A 20 2.05 6.12 -5.41
N ARG A 21 0.73 6.32 -5.53
CA ARG A 21 -0.17 5.38 -6.21
C ARG A 21 0.23 5.18 -7.67
N GLU A 22 0.48 6.27 -8.39
CA GLU A 22 0.89 6.24 -9.79
C GLU A 22 2.25 5.54 -9.96
N THR A 23 3.19 5.79 -9.05
CA THR A 23 4.52 5.17 -9.11
C THR A 23 4.45 3.68 -8.79
N TYR A 24 3.64 3.27 -7.80
CA TYR A 24 3.37 1.85 -7.54
C TYR A 24 2.78 1.16 -8.77
N GLU A 25 1.83 1.80 -9.46
CA GLU A 25 1.24 1.26 -10.70
C GLU A 25 2.30 0.92 -11.72
N LYS A 26 3.18 1.90 -12.00
CA LYS A 26 4.28 1.74 -12.94
C LYS A 26 5.25 0.66 -12.48
N CYS A 27 5.52 0.59 -11.18
CA CYS A 27 6.42 -0.41 -10.58
C CYS A 27 5.92 -1.84 -10.70
N VAL A 28 4.62 -2.08 -10.81
CA VAL A 28 4.08 -3.45 -10.86
C VAL A 28 3.57 -3.87 -12.24
N ALA A 29 3.30 -2.91 -13.13
CA ALA A 29 2.64 -3.15 -14.42
C ALA A 29 3.40 -4.09 -15.36
N ASP A 30 4.73 -4.10 -15.31
CA ASP A 30 5.59 -4.85 -16.22
C ASP A 30 6.26 -6.09 -15.56
N ILE A 31 5.91 -6.41 -14.32
CA ILE A 31 6.51 -7.54 -13.59
C ILE A 31 5.78 -8.84 -13.97
N PRO A 32 6.47 -9.83 -14.60
CA PRO A 32 5.89 -11.14 -14.82
C PRO A 32 5.68 -11.87 -13.50
N THR A 33 4.58 -12.63 -13.38
CA THR A 33 4.23 -13.40 -12.16
C THR A 33 5.36 -14.28 -11.65
N GLN A 34 6.12 -14.92 -12.55
CA GLN A 34 7.27 -15.76 -12.20
C GLN A 34 8.39 -14.96 -11.51
N VAL A 35 8.58 -13.70 -11.90
CA VAL A 35 9.55 -12.79 -11.28
C VAL A 35 9.00 -12.27 -9.96
N ALA A 36 7.70 -11.97 -9.89
CA ALA A 36 7.05 -11.45 -8.68
C ALA A 36 7.14 -12.42 -7.48
N THR A 37 7.30 -13.73 -7.74
CA THR A 37 7.20 -14.82 -6.75
C THR A 37 8.53 -15.50 -6.40
N ARG A 38 9.62 -15.25 -7.13
CA ARG A 38 10.88 -16.02 -7.01
C ARG A 38 11.93 -15.47 -6.03
N GLY A 39 11.58 -14.46 -5.22
CA GLY A 39 12.54 -13.80 -4.34
C GLY A 39 13.15 -14.74 -3.29
N THR A 40 14.48 -14.70 -3.13
CA THR A 40 15.21 -15.53 -2.13
C THR A 40 15.23 -14.93 -0.73
N GLU A 41 14.83 -13.65 -0.59
CA GLU A 41 14.62 -12.96 0.68
C GLU A 41 13.18 -12.45 0.75
N TRP A 42 12.92 -11.22 0.28
CA TRP A 42 11.58 -10.71 0.02
C TRP A 42 11.31 -10.80 -1.47
N SER A 43 10.29 -11.56 -1.87
CA SER A 43 9.74 -11.43 -3.22
C SER A 43 8.94 -10.13 -3.33
N VAL A 44 8.62 -9.71 -4.55
CA VAL A 44 7.73 -8.55 -4.78
C VAL A 44 6.39 -8.80 -4.08
N VAL A 45 5.88 -10.03 -4.13
CA VAL A 45 4.66 -10.43 -3.44
C VAL A 45 4.78 -10.26 -1.92
N ASP A 46 5.89 -10.64 -1.32
CA ASP A 46 6.09 -10.53 0.13
C ASP A 46 6.13 -9.06 0.56
N LEU A 47 6.81 -8.21 -0.21
CA LEU A 47 6.87 -6.77 0.03
C LEU A 47 5.48 -6.14 0.00
N LEU A 48 4.72 -6.34 -1.08
CA LEU A 48 3.41 -5.71 -1.22
C LEU A 48 2.41 -6.21 -0.16
N ARG A 49 2.51 -7.48 0.25
CA ARG A 49 1.70 -8.02 1.34
C ARG A 49 2.08 -7.43 2.69
N HIS A 50 3.36 -7.21 2.94
CA HIS A 50 3.80 -6.54 4.16
C HIS A 50 3.25 -5.12 4.22
N THR A 51 3.38 -4.37 3.12
CA THR A 51 2.94 -2.97 3.03
C THR A 51 1.45 -2.78 3.35
N THR A 52 0.62 -3.78 3.04
CA THR A 52 -0.85 -3.74 3.23
C THR A 52 -1.35 -4.36 4.54
N GLY A 53 -0.45 -4.82 5.42
CA GLY A 53 -0.82 -5.38 6.73
C GLY A 53 -0.93 -6.91 6.81
N GLY A 54 -0.39 -7.65 5.83
CA GLY A 54 0.04 -9.03 6.00
C GLY A 54 -0.93 -10.15 5.58
N TYR A 55 -0.46 -11.38 5.81
CA TYR A 55 -1.04 -12.65 5.32
C TYR A 55 -2.52 -12.87 5.67
N LEU A 56 -2.95 -12.55 6.90
CA LEU A 56 -4.32 -12.80 7.35
C LEU A 56 -5.35 -11.89 6.66
N ARG A 57 -4.98 -10.64 6.36
CA ARG A 57 -5.84 -9.72 5.61
C ARG A 57 -6.09 -10.23 4.19
N ASN A 58 -5.08 -10.83 3.57
CA ASN A 58 -5.21 -11.47 2.27
C ASN A 58 -6.09 -12.72 2.31
N LEU A 59 -5.94 -13.60 3.32
CA LEU A 59 -6.83 -14.75 3.48
C LEU A 59 -8.29 -14.33 3.66
N LEU A 60 -8.53 -13.25 4.41
CA LEU A 60 -9.87 -12.69 4.60
C LEU A 60 -10.48 -12.22 3.27
N VAL A 61 -9.74 -11.48 2.45
CA VAL A 61 -10.21 -11.04 1.11
C VAL A 61 -10.56 -12.25 0.24
N ARG A 62 -9.72 -13.29 0.22
CA ARG A 62 -10.01 -14.52 -0.53
C ARG A 62 -11.30 -15.19 -0.07
N LEU A 63 -11.53 -15.25 1.23
CA LEU A 63 -12.75 -15.81 1.82
C LEU A 63 -14.03 -15.01 1.50
N LEU A 64 -13.92 -13.71 1.26
CA LEU A 64 -15.06 -12.82 0.99
C LEU A 64 -15.37 -12.70 -0.51
N ASP A 65 -14.35 -12.73 -1.38
CA ASP A 65 -14.48 -12.37 -2.80
C ASP A 65 -14.44 -13.59 -3.75
N GLU A 66 -13.88 -14.74 -3.34
CA GLU A 66 -13.82 -15.96 -4.17
C GLU A 66 -15.03 -16.86 -3.90
N VAL A 67 -15.60 -17.47 -4.94
CA VAL A 67 -16.79 -18.36 -4.84
C VAL A 67 -16.46 -19.71 -4.17
N ASP A 68 -15.20 -20.14 -4.24
CA ASP A 68 -14.66 -21.33 -3.55
C ASP A 68 -13.13 -21.18 -3.37
N PRO A 69 -12.67 -20.41 -2.37
CA PRO A 69 -11.25 -20.13 -2.18
C PRO A 69 -10.50 -21.37 -1.71
N ASP A 70 -9.65 -21.92 -2.59
CA ASP A 70 -8.67 -22.93 -2.19
C ASP A 70 -7.56 -22.28 -1.37
N LEU A 71 -7.69 -22.35 -0.04
CA LEU A 71 -6.69 -21.85 0.91
C LEU A 71 -5.50 -22.82 1.09
N GLY A 72 -5.49 -23.94 0.36
CA GLY A 72 -4.40 -24.87 0.23
C GLY A 72 -4.81 -26.33 0.44
N VAL A 73 -5.23 -27.00 -0.64
CA VAL A 73 -4.92 -28.43 -0.96
C VAL A 73 -4.88 -28.69 -2.49
N GLY A 74 -5.37 -27.77 -3.32
CA GLY A 74 -5.28 -27.82 -4.79
C GLY A 74 -4.42 -26.70 -5.38
N GLY A 75 -4.22 -26.75 -6.70
CA GLY A 75 -3.20 -25.98 -7.43
C GLY A 75 -3.27 -24.47 -7.18
N PHE A 76 -2.18 -23.91 -6.66
CA PHE A 76 -2.02 -22.46 -6.47
C PHE A 76 -1.99 -21.73 -7.81
N ASP A 77 -2.98 -20.88 -8.06
CA ASP A 77 -2.98 -19.96 -9.21
C ASP A 77 -2.12 -18.71 -8.88
N ALA A 78 -0.90 -18.71 -9.43
CA ALA A 78 0.06 -17.65 -9.21
C ALA A 78 -0.35 -16.33 -9.87
N ASP A 79 -1.01 -16.37 -11.02
CA ASP A 79 -1.42 -15.18 -11.78
C ASP A 79 -2.59 -14.47 -11.08
N ALA A 80 -3.60 -15.24 -10.67
CA ALA A 80 -4.70 -14.72 -9.87
C ALA A 80 -4.21 -14.15 -8.54
N ASN A 81 -3.25 -14.83 -7.89
CA ASN A 81 -2.64 -14.32 -6.67
C ASN A 81 -1.87 -13.02 -6.90
N TRP A 82 -1.07 -12.93 -7.97
CA TRP A 82 -0.29 -11.73 -8.28
C TRP A 82 -1.21 -10.52 -8.51
N LYS A 83 -2.25 -10.70 -9.33
CA LYS A 83 -3.26 -9.66 -9.55
C LYS A 83 -3.92 -9.19 -8.26
N ARG A 84 -4.30 -10.11 -7.36
CA ARG A 84 -4.90 -9.75 -6.06
C ARG A 84 -3.94 -8.92 -5.20
N VAL A 85 -2.66 -9.27 -5.18
CA VAL A 85 -1.65 -8.54 -4.39
C VAL A 85 -1.45 -7.13 -4.93
N THR A 86 -1.34 -6.95 -6.25
CA THR A 86 -1.22 -5.62 -6.87
C THR A 86 -2.49 -4.79 -6.66
N ASP A 87 -3.67 -5.38 -6.88
CA ASP A 87 -4.93 -4.68 -6.68
C ASP A 87 -5.11 -4.25 -5.21
N SER A 88 -4.62 -5.06 -4.25
CA SER A 88 -4.72 -4.76 -2.83
C SER A 88 -3.88 -3.56 -2.41
N ILE A 89 -2.62 -3.45 -2.85
CA ILE A 89 -1.78 -2.28 -2.49
C ILE A 89 -2.34 -1.00 -3.10
N LEU A 90 -2.80 -1.05 -4.35
CA LEU A 90 -3.37 0.12 -5.01
C LEU A 90 -4.66 0.58 -4.31
N ARG A 91 -5.53 -0.36 -3.94
CA ARG A 91 -6.76 -0.06 -3.19
C ARG A 91 -6.50 0.48 -1.78
N ASP A 92 -5.46 0.00 -1.10
CA ASP A 92 -5.11 0.49 0.24
C ASP A 92 -4.57 1.93 0.18
N ILE A 93 -3.82 2.28 -0.88
CA ILE A 93 -3.41 3.66 -1.16
C ILE A 93 -4.60 4.54 -1.56
N ASP A 94 -5.49 4.05 -2.44
CA ASP A 94 -6.71 4.76 -2.83
C ASP A 94 -7.58 5.08 -1.60
N GLY A 95 -7.75 4.11 -0.68
CA GLY A 95 -8.47 4.35 0.58
C GLY A 95 -7.82 5.42 1.46
N ALA A 96 -6.48 5.50 1.51
CA ALA A 96 -5.77 6.56 2.21
C ALA A 96 -5.99 7.94 1.54
N ILE A 97 -6.05 7.99 0.21
CA ILE A 97 -6.40 9.20 -0.55
C ILE A 97 -7.82 9.64 -0.20
N ASP A 98 -8.78 8.72 -0.22
CA ASP A 98 -10.18 9.00 0.08
C ASP A 98 -10.34 9.57 1.49
N TYR A 99 -9.70 8.97 2.50
CA TYR A 99 -9.68 9.53 3.86
C TYR A 99 -9.08 10.93 3.90
N ALA A 100 -7.99 11.18 3.18
CA ALA A 100 -7.36 12.50 3.17
C ALA A 100 -8.24 13.55 2.48
N VAL A 101 -9.00 13.18 1.44
CA VAL A 101 -9.88 14.09 0.68
C VAL A 101 -11.20 14.36 1.40
N ASP A 102 -11.85 13.31 1.90
CA ASP A 102 -13.25 13.37 2.36
C ASP A 102 -13.39 13.89 3.78
N LEU A 103 -12.36 13.73 4.61
CA LEU A 103 -12.38 14.26 5.97
C LEU A 103 -12.25 15.79 5.95
N ASN A 104 -13.12 16.44 6.73
CA ASN A 104 -13.01 17.88 6.94
C ASN A 104 -11.85 18.23 7.89
N VAL A 105 -11.48 19.52 7.94
CA VAL A 105 -10.34 20.02 8.73
C VAL A 105 -10.47 19.68 10.23
N GLU A 106 -11.68 19.72 10.79
CA GLU A 106 -11.90 19.36 12.20
C GLU A 106 -11.65 17.87 12.43
N GLN A 107 -12.12 17.01 11.54
CA GLN A 107 -11.90 15.56 11.59
C GLN A 107 -10.41 15.22 11.46
N LEU A 108 -9.69 15.86 10.54
CA LEU A 108 -8.24 15.68 10.35
C LEU A 108 -7.43 16.11 11.57
N GLY A 109 -7.90 17.14 12.27
CA GLY A 109 -7.30 17.62 13.52
C GLY A 109 -7.66 16.81 14.76
N ARG A 110 -8.55 15.82 14.68
CA ARG A 110 -8.96 15.02 15.86
C ARG A 110 -7.76 14.30 16.47
N LEU A 111 -7.68 14.39 17.79
CA LEU A 111 -6.58 13.85 18.58
C LEU A 111 -6.94 12.50 19.18
N GLY A 112 -5.98 11.59 19.18
CA GLY A 112 -5.97 10.35 19.96
C GLY A 112 -4.69 10.22 20.76
N ARG A 113 -4.60 9.17 21.59
CA ARG A 113 -3.38 8.83 22.35
C ARG A 113 -2.86 7.47 21.91
N ARG A 114 -1.56 7.41 21.59
CA ARG A 114 -0.81 6.17 21.35
C ARG A 114 0.30 6.10 22.39
N GLY A 115 0.04 5.41 23.49
CA GLY A 115 0.90 5.44 24.68
C GLY A 115 1.01 6.86 25.26
N SER A 116 2.23 7.39 25.37
CA SER A 116 2.49 8.75 25.84
C SER A 116 2.36 9.83 24.77
N ARG A 117 2.22 9.46 23.49
CA ARG A 117 2.15 10.42 22.37
C ARG A 117 0.72 10.79 22.05
N THR A 118 0.48 12.06 21.79
CA THR A 118 -0.73 12.54 21.13
C THR A 118 -0.54 12.43 19.62
N VAL A 119 -1.56 11.93 18.92
CA VAL A 119 -1.55 11.76 17.46
C VAL A 119 -2.80 12.38 16.86
N ARG A 120 -2.68 13.12 15.76
CA ARG A 120 -3.80 13.57 14.94
C ARG A 120 -4.13 12.53 13.88
N VAL A 121 -5.33 12.61 13.31
CA VAL A 121 -5.70 11.80 12.14
C VAL A 121 -4.74 12.06 10.97
N VAL A 122 -4.42 13.33 10.69
CA VAL A 122 -3.45 13.68 9.63
C VAL A 122 -2.05 13.10 9.88
N ASP A 123 -1.64 12.94 11.14
CA ASP A 123 -0.33 12.35 11.48
C ASP A 123 -0.31 10.84 11.17
N LEU A 124 -1.44 10.15 11.29
CA LEU A 124 -1.57 8.73 10.94
C LEU A 124 -1.57 8.53 9.43
N LEU A 125 -2.31 9.36 8.68
CA LEU A 125 -2.30 9.30 7.22
C LEU A 125 -0.91 9.64 6.66
N THR A 126 -0.18 10.56 7.31
CA THR A 126 1.21 10.86 6.98
C THR A 126 2.12 9.66 7.23
N GLN A 127 1.99 8.97 8.37
CA GLN A 127 2.73 7.74 8.65
C GLN A 127 2.41 6.62 7.64
N MET A 128 1.17 6.52 7.16
CA MET A 128 0.82 5.59 6.08
C MET A 128 1.55 5.95 4.78
N ALA A 129 1.57 7.23 4.41
CA ALA A 129 2.33 7.68 3.24
C ALA A 129 3.84 7.42 3.37
N ASP A 130 4.41 7.62 4.56
CA ASP A 130 5.82 7.29 4.85
C ASP A 130 6.10 5.80 4.66
N HIS A 131 5.22 4.92 5.17
CA HIS A 131 5.33 3.48 5.00
C HIS A 131 5.24 3.05 3.53
N TYR A 132 4.34 3.67 2.75
CA TYR A 132 4.24 3.40 1.32
C TYR A 132 5.49 3.84 0.56
N ASP A 133 6.03 5.02 0.85
CA ASP A 133 7.26 5.53 0.22
C ASP A 133 8.47 4.65 0.54
N GLU A 134 8.63 4.21 1.78
CA GLU A 134 9.72 3.32 2.20
C GLU A 134 9.72 2.03 1.36
N HIS A 135 8.58 1.36 1.28
CA HIS A 135 8.48 0.11 0.52
C HIS A 135 8.44 0.34 -0.99
N LEU A 136 8.00 1.51 -1.46
CA LEU A 136 8.10 1.87 -2.87
C LEU A 136 9.56 2.05 -3.29
N ALA A 137 10.36 2.69 -2.45
CA ALA A 137 11.80 2.83 -2.66
C ALA A 137 12.47 1.44 -2.69
N GLN A 138 12.15 0.55 -1.75
CA GLN A 138 12.65 -0.83 -1.78
C GLN A 138 12.25 -1.56 -3.08
N LEU A 139 10.98 -1.44 -3.50
CA LEU A 139 10.53 -2.04 -4.76
C LEU A 139 11.32 -1.49 -5.95
N ARG A 140 11.39 -0.16 -6.08
CA ARG A 140 11.98 0.53 -7.22
C ARG A 140 13.50 0.38 -7.29
N ASP A 141 14.18 0.56 -6.17
CA ASP A 141 15.63 0.77 -6.12
C ASP A 141 16.40 -0.51 -5.75
N GLU A 142 15.74 -1.47 -5.09
CA GLU A 142 16.41 -2.70 -4.62
C GLU A 142 15.88 -3.93 -5.35
N ILE A 143 14.57 -4.19 -5.26
CA ILE A 143 13.99 -5.44 -5.78
C ILE A 143 13.97 -5.44 -7.31
N ARG A 144 13.49 -4.38 -7.97
CA ARG A 144 13.45 -4.32 -9.44
C ARG A 144 14.84 -4.56 -10.06
N PRO A 145 15.92 -3.84 -9.66
CA PRO A 145 17.26 -4.10 -10.18
C PRO A 145 17.77 -5.51 -9.88
N ARG A 146 17.56 -6.01 -8.66
CA ARG A 146 17.99 -7.37 -8.26
C ARG A 146 17.35 -8.44 -9.14
N GLU A 147 16.10 -8.24 -9.53
CA GLU A 147 15.35 -9.16 -10.39
C GLU A 147 15.60 -8.97 -11.90
N GLY A 148 16.45 -8.00 -12.27
CA GLY A 148 16.75 -7.68 -13.67
C GLY A 148 15.60 -6.97 -14.40
N LEU A 149 14.70 -6.31 -13.67
CA LEU A 149 13.60 -5.52 -14.23
C LEU A 149 14.08 -4.12 -14.64
N PRO A 150 13.44 -3.48 -15.64
CA PRO A 150 13.79 -2.12 -16.05
C PRO A 150 13.67 -1.10 -14.92
N SER A 151 14.56 -0.11 -14.91
CA SER A 151 14.39 1.09 -14.08
C SER A 151 13.22 1.95 -14.57
N LEU A 152 12.55 2.63 -13.65
CA LEU A 152 11.44 3.54 -13.93
C LEU A 152 11.85 5.01 -13.79
#